data_AF-A0A3D3T7Q6-F1
#
_entry.id   AF-A0A3D3T7Q6-F1
#
_cell.length_a   1.000
_cell.length_b   1.000
_cell.length_c   1.000
_cell.angle_alpha   90.00
_cell.angle_beta   90.00
_cell.angle_gamma   90.00
#
_symmetry.space_group_name_H-M   'P 1'
#
loop_
_entity.id
_entity.type
_entity.pdbx_description
1 polymer ?
#
loop_
_entity_poly.entity_id
_entity_poly.type
_entity_poly.pdbx_seq_one_letter_code
_entity_poly.pdbx_strand_id
1 'polypeptide(L)'
;MMTPQEVASHAFAKATLGGYNMAMVDEFLDQLTADYTALYNDNAILKNKLKVLSETVEEYRATDTAMRKLLLTAQQKADSIVSDAEKQKTQIVHQAEVSAHAHVAELKAAADAEEYRLEQARQSTARCVEQLKALYTKELEFLARLSELAPESASQADPSSEIEASVSALYSQQTAAQPSQAPAEEASPAQEVSQPAAEAAPAAAPVEEDTAPYAPVREVGRPPEDMEATRRFDNLQFGKDYEIR
;
A
#
# COMPACT_ATOMS: atom_id res chain seq x y z
N MET A 1 23.51 -83.71 -5.44
CA MET A 1 24.29 -83.62 -4.18
C MET A 1 23.46 -84.30 -3.13
N MET A 2 24.05 -85.24 -2.38
CA MET A 2 23.35 -85.85 -1.26
C MET A 2 23.16 -84.82 -0.14
N THR A 3 22.11 -84.92 0.67
CA THR A 3 21.96 -84.11 1.88
C THR A 3 22.81 -84.70 3.02
N PRO A 4 23.15 -83.93 4.07
CA PRO A 4 23.87 -84.49 5.23
C PRO A 4 23.11 -85.66 5.86
N GLN A 5 21.78 -85.63 5.84
CA GLN A 5 20.95 -86.72 6.32
C GLN A 5 21.02 -87.97 5.43
N GLU A 6 21.09 -87.80 4.11
CA GLU A 6 21.31 -88.90 3.17
C GLU A 6 22.69 -89.54 3.35
N VAL A 7 23.73 -88.75 3.64
CA VAL A 7 25.09 -89.27 3.92
C VAL A 7 25.13 -90.06 5.24
N ALA A 8 24.49 -89.54 6.29
CA ALA A 8 24.42 -90.20 7.60
C ALA A 8 23.64 -91.53 7.57
N SER A 9 22.61 -91.63 6.71
CA SER A 9 21.77 -92.83 6.59
C SER A 9 22.28 -93.87 5.58
N HIS A 10 23.39 -93.58 4.90
CA HIS A 10 23.88 -94.42 3.82
C HIS A 10 24.58 -95.68 4.35
N ALA A 11 23.99 -96.85 4.09
CA ALA A 11 24.57 -98.14 4.46
C ALA A 11 25.33 -98.79 3.30
N PHE A 12 26.53 -99.31 3.57
CA PHE A 12 27.31 -100.08 2.59
C PHE A 12 27.04 -101.59 2.71
N ALA A 13 27.07 -102.30 1.57
CA ALA A 13 26.98 -103.76 1.58
C ALA A 13 28.24 -104.40 2.19
N LYS A 14 28.06 -105.42 3.05
CA LYS A 14 29.17 -106.13 3.70
C LYS A 14 29.97 -106.94 2.68
N ALA A 15 31.27 -106.67 2.55
CA ALA A 15 32.15 -107.40 1.66
C ALA A 15 32.47 -108.80 2.22
N THR A 16 32.46 -109.81 1.35
CA THR A 16 32.72 -111.23 1.69
C THR A 16 34.21 -111.58 1.80
N LEU A 17 35.13 -110.78 1.23
CA LEU A 17 36.58 -110.96 1.37
C LEU A 17 37.31 -109.61 1.18
N GLY A 18 38.15 -109.22 2.14
CA GLY A 18 39.07 -108.06 2.01
C GLY A 18 38.44 -106.65 2.05
N GLY A 19 37.27 -106.46 2.67
CA GLY A 19 36.59 -105.17 2.74
C GLY A 19 37.17 -104.17 3.76
N TYR A 20 36.74 -102.91 3.66
CA TYR A 20 37.05 -101.86 4.63
C TYR A 20 36.45 -102.19 6.01
N ASN A 21 37.10 -101.72 7.08
CA ASN A 21 36.58 -101.85 8.44
C ASN A 21 35.37 -100.93 8.62
N MET A 22 34.19 -101.51 8.83
CA MET A 22 32.93 -100.78 8.97
C MET A 22 32.98 -99.76 10.12
N ALA A 23 33.65 -100.06 11.24
CA ALA A 23 33.77 -99.11 12.34
C ALA A 23 34.57 -97.84 11.96
N MET A 24 35.62 -97.98 11.14
CA MET A 24 36.39 -96.83 10.64
C MET A 24 35.63 -96.05 9.56
N VAL A 25 34.82 -96.73 8.75
CA VAL A 25 33.95 -96.08 7.76
C VAL A 25 32.86 -95.27 8.46
N ASP A 26 32.25 -95.81 9.51
CA ASP A 26 31.23 -95.12 10.30
C ASP A 26 31.81 -93.86 10.97
N GLU A 27 32.98 -93.95 11.61
CA GLU A 27 33.67 -92.79 12.20
C GLU A 27 33.99 -91.70 11.16
N PHE A 28 34.40 -92.10 9.95
CA PHE A 28 34.60 -91.17 8.84
C PHE A 28 33.29 -90.53 8.37
N LEU A 29 32.21 -91.30 8.26
CA LEU A 29 30.88 -90.78 7.88
C LEU A 29 30.32 -89.82 8.93
N ASP A 30 30.56 -90.06 10.22
CA ASP A 30 30.15 -89.15 11.29
C ASP A 30 30.85 -87.80 11.18
N GLN A 31 32.18 -87.81 11.00
CA GLN A 31 32.96 -86.58 10.78
C GLN A 31 32.54 -85.87 9.48
N LEU A 32 32.37 -86.63 8.39
CA LEU A 32 31.92 -86.08 7.10
C LEU A 32 30.53 -85.46 7.20
N THR A 33 29.60 -86.12 7.92
CA THR A 33 28.25 -85.62 8.14
C THR A 33 28.27 -84.32 8.95
N ALA A 34 29.12 -84.24 9.98
CA ALA A 34 29.28 -83.03 10.79
C ALA A 34 29.81 -81.86 9.93
N ASP A 35 30.91 -82.06 9.22
CA ASP A 35 31.53 -81.03 8.38
C ASP A 35 30.60 -80.60 7.23
N TYR A 36 29.89 -81.55 6.62
CA TYR A 36 28.96 -81.26 5.54
C TYR A 36 27.69 -80.55 6.04
N THR A 37 27.22 -80.87 7.24
CA THR A 37 26.13 -80.12 7.90
C THR A 37 26.55 -78.69 8.21
N ALA A 38 27.75 -78.48 8.75
CA ALA A 38 28.31 -77.15 9.00
C ALA A 38 28.41 -76.35 7.70
N LEU A 39 28.96 -76.94 6.64
CA LEU A 39 29.05 -76.31 5.32
C LEU A 39 27.69 -75.93 4.75
N TYR A 40 26.66 -76.77 4.93
CA TYR A 40 25.31 -76.49 4.46
C TYR A 40 24.67 -75.31 5.22
N ASN A 41 24.85 -75.27 6.54
CA ASN A 41 24.39 -74.17 7.39
C ASN A 41 25.09 -72.86 7.02
N ASP A 42 26.41 -72.88 6.86
CA ASP A 42 27.20 -71.72 6.44
C ASP A 42 26.77 -71.22 5.06
N ASN A 43 26.50 -72.14 4.12
CA ASN A 43 26.00 -71.80 2.80
C ASN A 43 24.63 -71.11 2.87
N ALA A 44 23.73 -71.60 3.73
CA ALA A 44 22.43 -70.98 3.96
C ALA A 44 22.56 -69.57 4.57
N ILE A 45 23.44 -69.40 5.56
CA ILE A 45 23.73 -68.10 6.18
C ILE A 45 24.31 -67.13 5.15
N LEU A 46 25.27 -67.57 4.34
CA LEU A 46 25.91 -66.75 3.31
C LEU A 46 24.90 -66.34 2.22
N LYS A 47 24.03 -67.24 1.78
CA LYS A 47 22.94 -66.92 0.85
C LYS A 47 21.99 -65.86 1.42
N ASN A 48 21.61 -65.98 2.68
CA ASN A 48 20.78 -64.97 3.35
C ASN A 48 21.50 -63.62 3.45
N LYS A 49 22.79 -63.60 3.81
CA LYS A 49 23.59 -62.37 3.84
C LYS A 49 23.68 -61.72 2.46
N LEU A 50 23.91 -62.51 1.40
CA LEU A 50 23.95 -62.01 0.03
C LEU A 50 22.60 -61.42 -0.38
N LYS A 51 21.50 -62.08 -0.03
CA LYS A 51 20.15 -61.59 -0.29
C LYS A 51 19.91 -60.23 0.38
N VAL A 52 20.16 -60.14 1.69
CA VAL A 52 19.99 -58.88 2.44
C VAL A 52 20.86 -57.77 1.84
N LEU A 53 22.13 -58.05 1.56
CA LEU A 53 23.02 -57.06 0.98
C LEU A 53 22.55 -56.59 -0.41
N SER A 54 22.04 -57.51 -1.22
CA SER A 54 21.47 -57.19 -2.53
C SER A 54 20.23 -56.29 -2.39
N GLU A 55 19.31 -56.62 -1.50
CA GLU A 55 18.11 -55.82 -1.21
C GLU A 55 18.49 -54.41 -0.72
N THR A 56 19.46 -54.31 0.19
CA THR A 56 19.97 -53.02 0.68
C THR A 56 20.61 -52.18 -0.44
N VAL A 57 21.37 -52.80 -1.35
CA VAL A 57 21.94 -52.09 -2.50
C VAL A 57 20.85 -51.57 -3.44
N GLU A 58 19.79 -52.35 -3.67
CA GLU A 58 18.65 -51.91 -4.48
C GLU A 58 17.90 -50.76 -3.83
N GLU A 59 17.70 -50.79 -2.52
CA GLU A 59 17.11 -49.70 -1.75
C GLU A 59 17.95 -48.41 -1.86
N TYR A 60 19.28 -48.50 -1.71
CA TYR A 60 20.17 -47.36 -1.90
C TYR A 60 20.11 -46.79 -3.33
N ARG A 61 19.99 -47.64 -4.34
CA ARG A 61 19.81 -47.18 -5.74
C ARG A 61 18.47 -46.48 -5.95
N ALA A 62 17.40 -47.01 -5.36
CA ALA A 62 16.07 -46.41 -5.44
C ALA A 62 16.04 -45.03 -4.76
N THR A 63 16.63 -44.93 -3.56
CA THR A 63 16.73 -43.67 -2.81
C THR A 63 17.61 -42.63 -3.52
N ASP A 64 18.78 -43.02 -4.06
CA ASP A 64 19.64 -42.14 -4.87
C ASP A 64 18.90 -41.61 -6.11
N THR A 65 18.15 -42.47 -6.79
CA THR A 65 17.32 -42.06 -7.95
C THR A 65 16.22 -41.06 -7.53
N ALA A 66 15.56 -41.30 -6.40
CA ALA A 66 14.55 -40.40 -5.86
C ALA A 66 15.17 -39.04 -5.45
N MET A 67 16.35 -39.05 -4.82
CA MET A 67 17.09 -37.84 -4.47
C MET A 67 17.50 -37.05 -5.71
N ARG A 68 18.04 -37.69 -6.75
CA ARG A 68 18.35 -37.02 -8.03
C ARG A 68 17.12 -36.38 -8.65
N LYS A 69 15.98 -37.08 -8.65
CA LYS A 69 14.72 -36.53 -9.16
C LYS A 69 14.25 -35.33 -8.33
N LEU A 70 14.36 -35.41 -7.01
CA LEU A 70 14.00 -34.32 -6.11
C LEU A 70 14.89 -33.09 -6.34
N LEU A 71 16.20 -33.28 -6.46
CA LEU A 71 17.16 -32.21 -6.76
C LEU A 71 16.86 -31.54 -8.10
N LEU A 72 16.60 -32.32 -9.15
CA LEU A 72 16.22 -31.78 -10.45
C LEU A 72 14.92 -30.98 -10.38
N THR A 73 13.93 -31.50 -9.65
CA THR A 73 12.64 -30.80 -9.44
C THR A 73 12.84 -29.51 -8.65
N ALA A 74 13.69 -29.53 -7.63
CA ALA A 74 14.02 -28.35 -6.83
C ALA A 74 14.74 -27.29 -7.67
N GLN A 75 15.69 -27.69 -8.50
CA GLN A 75 16.37 -26.79 -9.44
C GLN A 75 15.37 -26.15 -10.42
N GLN A 76 14.52 -26.95 -11.07
CA GLN A 76 13.49 -26.44 -11.97
C GLN A 76 12.53 -25.46 -11.27
N LYS A 77 12.18 -25.73 -10.02
CA LYS A 77 11.36 -24.82 -9.21
C LYS A 77 12.10 -23.51 -8.90
N ALA A 78 13.37 -23.58 -8.52
CA ALA A 78 14.18 -22.39 -8.29
C ALA A 78 14.28 -21.53 -9.56
N ASP A 79 14.57 -22.16 -10.70
CA ASP A 79 14.64 -21.47 -12.00
C ASP A 79 13.29 -20.84 -12.38
N SER A 80 12.17 -21.54 -12.15
CA SER A 80 10.82 -21.00 -12.36
C SER A 80 10.56 -19.78 -11.48
N ILE A 81 10.90 -19.83 -10.20
CA ILE A 81 10.71 -18.71 -9.27
C ILE A 81 11.49 -17.48 -9.74
N VAL A 82 12.75 -17.67 -10.15
CA VAL A 82 13.58 -16.58 -10.67
C VAL A 82 12.98 -16.00 -11.95
N SER A 83 12.63 -16.84 -12.92
CA SER A 83 11.99 -16.41 -14.18
C SER A 83 10.69 -15.64 -13.91
N ASP A 84 9.85 -16.14 -13.00
CA ASP A 84 8.56 -15.52 -12.70
C ASP A 84 8.73 -14.19 -11.96
N ALA A 85 9.69 -14.09 -11.05
CA ALA A 85 10.06 -12.85 -10.38
C ALA A 85 10.61 -11.81 -11.39
N GLU A 86 11.44 -12.21 -12.34
CA GLU A 86 11.96 -11.34 -13.39
C GLU A 86 10.85 -10.82 -14.32
N LYS A 87 9.90 -11.69 -14.71
CA LYS A 87 8.73 -11.30 -15.49
C LYS A 87 7.85 -10.32 -14.72
N GLN A 88 7.54 -10.62 -13.46
CA GLN A 88 6.73 -9.74 -12.61
C GLN A 88 7.40 -8.39 -12.39
N LYS A 89 8.71 -8.37 -12.11
CA LYS A 89 9.50 -7.13 -12.01
C LYS A 89 9.36 -6.31 -13.29
N THR A 90 9.58 -6.93 -14.45
CA THR A 90 9.50 -6.22 -15.74
C THR A 90 8.11 -5.68 -15.99
N GLN A 91 7.07 -6.46 -15.66
CA GLN A 91 5.68 -6.03 -15.78
C GLN A 91 5.35 -4.85 -14.85
N ILE A 92 5.79 -4.90 -13.59
CA ILE A 92 5.57 -3.82 -12.62
C ILE A 92 6.28 -2.55 -13.07
N VAL A 93 7.54 -2.64 -13.49
CA VAL A 93 8.31 -1.50 -13.99
C VAL A 93 7.61 -0.90 -15.21
N HIS A 94 7.23 -1.73 -16.18
CA HIS A 94 6.54 -1.24 -17.37
C HIS A 94 5.19 -0.58 -17.05
N GLN A 95 4.41 -1.19 -16.16
CA GLN A 95 3.12 -0.63 -15.73
C GLN A 95 3.29 0.70 -14.98
N ALA A 96 4.32 0.80 -14.13
CA ALA A 96 4.66 2.03 -13.42
C ALA A 96 5.12 3.12 -14.38
N GLU A 97 5.95 2.79 -15.38
CA GLU A 97 6.38 3.72 -16.43
C GLU A 97 5.19 4.24 -17.23
N VAL A 98 4.30 3.35 -17.70
CA VAL A 98 3.10 3.72 -18.45
C VAL A 98 2.18 4.61 -17.62
N SER A 99 1.94 4.25 -16.36
CA SER A 99 1.10 5.04 -15.44
C SER A 99 1.73 6.40 -15.13
N ALA A 100 3.03 6.46 -14.88
CA ALA A 100 3.74 7.71 -14.66
C ALA A 100 3.69 8.62 -15.89
N HIS A 101 3.89 8.07 -17.09
CA HIS A 101 3.76 8.83 -18.33
C HIS A 101 2.34 9.35 -18.56
N ALA A 102 1.32 8.53 -18.27
CA ALA A 102 -0.07 8.94 -18.35
C ALA A 102 -0.38 10.09 -17.37
N HIS A 103 0.04 9.97 -16.10
CA HIS A 103 -0.15 11.03 -15.11
C HIS A 103 0.59 12.32 -15.46
N VAL A 104 1.81 12.23 -15.98
CA VAL A 104 2.56 13.43 -16.42
C VAL A 104 1.83 14.10 -17.59
N ALA A 105 1.29 13.34 -18.54
CA ALA A 105 0.52 13.89 -19.65
C ALA A 105 -0.77 14.56 -19.17
N GLU A 106 -1.49 13.94 -18.25
CA GLU A 106 -2.70 14.49 -17.63
C GLU A 106 -2.41 15.80 -16.89
N LEU A 107 -1.37 15.83 -16.05
CA LEU A 107 -0.97 17.03 -15.32
C LEU A 107 -0.55 18.17 -16.23
N LYS A 108 0.17 17.87 -17.33
CA LYS A 108 0.52 18.87 -18.34
C LYS A 108 -0.73 19.45 -19.02
N ALA A 109 -1.66 18.59 -19.44
CA ALA A 109 -2.89 19.06 -20.05
C ALA A 109 -3.74 19.91 -19.09
N ALA A 110 -3.78 19.55 -17.80
CA ALA A 110 -4.45 20.34 -16.78
C ALA A 110 -3.76 21.69 -16.54
N ALA A 111 -2.42 21.72 -16.49
CA ALA A 111 -1.65 22.95 -16.36
C ALA A 111 -1.88 23.88 -17.55
N ASP A 112 -1.81 23.36 -18.79
CA ASP A 112 -2.06 24.13 -20.01
C ASP A 112 -3.49 24.72 -20.02
N ALA A 113 -4.47 23.95 -19.54
CA ALA A 113 -5.86 24.41 -19.45
C ALA A 113 -6.04 25.52 -18.39
N GLU A 114 -5.38 25.41 -17.23
CA GLU A 114 -5.41 26.45 -16.19
C GLU A 114 -4.66 27.71 -16.63
N GLU A 115 -3.51 27.59 -17.28
CA GLU A 115 -2.79 28.71 -17.87
C GLU A 115 -3.66 29.45 -18.90
N TYR A 116 -4.36 28.70 -19.75
CA TYR A 116 -5.30 29.25 -20.71
C TYR A 116 -6.45 30.01 -20.04
N ARG A 117 -7.06 29.45 -18.98
CA ARG A 117 -8.12 30.13 -18.20
C ARG A 117 -7.61 31.41 -17.54
N LEU A 118 -6.43 31.35 -16.96
CA LEU A 118 -5.81 32.48 -16.28
C LEU A 118 -5.54 33.61 -17.27
N GLU A 119 -5.05 33.29 -18.47
CA GLU A 119 -4.83 34.26 -19.54
C GLU A 119 -6.14 34.90 -20.02
N GLN A 120 -7.21 34.12 -20.20
CA GLN A 120 -8.54 34.68 -20.51
C GLN A 120 -9.08 35.59 -19.39
N ALA A 121 -8.90 35.21 -18.12
CA ALA A 121 -9.30 36.03 -16.98
C ALA A 121 -8.51 37.35 -16.92
N ARG A 122 -7.20 37.31 -17.22
CA ARG A 122 -6.36 38.52 -17.32
C ARG A 122 -6.82 39.43 -18.45
N GLN A 123 -7.06 38.89 -19.63
CA GLN A 123 -7.51 39.66 -20.80
C GLN A 123 -8.88 40.31 -20.56
N SER A 124 -9.84 39.58 -20.00
CA SER A 124 -11.16 40.13 -19.65
C SER A 124 -11.07 41.21 -18.58
N THR A 125 -10.22 41.03 -17.57
CA THR A 125 -9.97 42.05 -16.53
C THR A 125 -9.32 43.30 -17.11
N ALA A 126 -8.29 43.14 -17.94
CA ALA A 126 -7.63 44.25 -18.62
C ALA A 126 -8.62 45.04 -19.48
N ARG A 127 -9.47 44.34 -20.25
CA ARG A 127 -10.54 44.95 -21.04
C ARG A 127 -11.55 45.72 -20.19
N CYS A 128 -11.97 45.16 -19.05
CA CYS A 128 -12.87 45.83 -18.12
C CYS A 128 -12.24 47.12 -17.56
N VAL A 129 -10.97 47.07 -17.17
CA VAL A 129 -10.22 48.24 -16.70
C VAL A 129 -10.10 49.31 -17.78
N GLU A 130 -9.82 48.94 -19.03
CA GLU A 130 -9.80 49.87 -20.16
C GLU A 130 -11.16 50.50 -20.41
N GLN A 131 -12.23 49.71 -20.38
CA GLN A 131 -13.61 50.20 -20.52
C GLN A 131 -13.98 51.20 -19.42
N LEU A 132 -13.62 50.91 -18.16
CA LEU A 132 -13.83 51.83 -17.04
C LEU A 132 -13.06 53.13 -17.22
N LYS A 133 -11.78 53.05 -17.62
CA LYS A 133 -10.96 54.24 -17.90
C LYS A 133 -11.58 55.09 -19.00
N ALA A 134 -12.02 54.48 -20.09
CA ALA A 134 -12.67 55.18 -21.21
C ALA A 134 -13.99 55.84 -20.79
N LEU A 135 -14.76 55.20 -19.91
CA LEU A 135 -15.99 55.75 -19.36
C LEU A 135 -15.70 56.97 -18.48
N TYR A 136 -14.72 56.87 -17.57
CA TYR A 136 -14.30 58.01 -16.74
C TYR A 136 -13.77 59.18 -17.56
N THR A 137 -12.96 58.95 -18.60
CA THR A 137 -12.50 60.03 -19.46
C THR A 137 -13.66 60.72 -20.17
N LYS A 138 -14.66 59.95 -20.63
CA LYS A 138 -15.87 60.50 -21.26
C LYS A 138 -16.71 61.30 -20.28
N GLU A 139 -16.87 60.84 -19.04
CA GLU A 139 -17.56 61.59 -17.99
C GLU A 139 -16.83 62.88 -17.64
N LEU A 140 -15.50 62.85 -17.53
CA LEU A 140 -14.68 64.04 -17.29
C LEU A 140 -14.76 65.04 -18.45
N GLU A 141 -14.69 64.58 -19.70
CA GLU A 141 -14.90 65.43 -20.88
C GLU A 141 -16.31 66.05 -20.88
N PHE A 142 -17.33 65.29 -20.48
CA PHE A 142 -18.69 65.80 -20.34
C PHE A 142 -18.79 66.88 -19.26
N LEU A 143 -18.17 66.69 -18.10
CA LEU A 143 -18.10 67.71 -17.04
C LEU A 143 -17.34 68.96 -17.51
N ALA A 144 -16.22 68.80 -18.21
CA ALA A 144 -15.48 69.92 -18.79
C ALA A 144 -16.35 70.71 -19.77
N ARG A 145 -17.07 70.01 -20.65
CA ARG A 145 -18.04 70.63 -21.57
C ARG A 145 -19.19 71.34 -20.84
N LEU A 146 -19.68 70.77 -19.73
CA LEU A 146 -20.66 71.44 -18.88
C LEU A 146 -20.07 72.69 -18.22
N SER A 147 -18.81 72.67 -17.81
CA SER A 147 -18.14 73.86 -17.25
C SER A 147 -17.90 74.97 -18.27
N GLU A 148 -17.81 74.65 -19.56
CA GLU A 148 -17.79 75.64 -20.65
C GLU A 148 -19.19 76.23 -20.95
N LEU A 149 -20.25 75.45 -20.69
CA LEU A 149 -21.65 75.85 -20.86
C LEU A 149 -22.22 76.55 -19.62
N ALA A 150 -21.65 76.29 -18.45
CA ALA A 150 -21.83 77.11 -17.27
C ALA A 150 -21.00 78.38 -17.50
N PRO A 151 -21.60 79.58 -17.63
CA PRO A 151 -20.79 80.78 -17.53
C PRO A 151 -20.00 80.68 -16.21
N GLU A 152 -18.75 81.16 -16.19
CA GLU A 152 -18.19 81.66 -14.92
C GLU A 152 -19.33 82.46 -14.31
N SER A 153 -19.84 82.03 -13.15
CA SER A 153 -20.81 82.85 -12.44
C SER A 153 -20.12 84.18 -12.32
N ALA A 154 -20.60 85.11 -13.13
CA ALA A 154 -20.19 86.48 -13.04
C ALA A 154 -20.28 86.77 -11.56
N SER A 155 -19.22 87.35 -11.01
CA SER A 155 -19.30 88.13 -9.80
C SER A 155 -20.26 89.30 -10.07
N GLN A 156 -21.54 88.99 -10.28
CA GLN A 156 -22.65 89.91 -10.21
C GLN A 156 -22.91 90.03 -8.72
N ALA A 157 -22.60 91.22 -8.22
CA ALA A 157 -22.99 91.67 -6.90
C ALA A 157 -24.43 91.20 -6.62
N ASP A 158 -24.58 90.49 -5.51
CA ASP A 158 -25.85 89.99 -5.03
C ASP A 158 -26.84 91.16 -4.85
N PRO A 159 -27.89 91.28 -5.69
CA PRO A 159 -28.89 92.34 -5.56
C PRO A 159 -29.69 92.21 -4.25
N SER A 160 -29.57 91.08 -3.53
CA SER A 160 -30.14 90.91 -2.20
C SER A 160 -29.51 91.87 -1.18
N SER A 161 -28.23 92.25 -1.36
CA SER A 161 -27.54 93.17 -0.44
C SER A 161 -28.06 94.62 -0.52
N GLU A 162 -28.44 95.10 -1.70
CA GLU A 162 -29.04 96.43 -1.89
C GLU A 162 -30.50 96.48 -1.41
N ILE A 163 -31.22 95.36 -1.54
CA ILE A 163 -32.58 95.21 -1.03
C ILE A 163 -32.56 95.14 0.51
N GLU A 164 -31.63 94.39 1.11
CA GLU A 164 -31.45 94.34 2.57
C GLU A 164 -31.08 95.71 3.16
N ALA A 165 -30.21 96.47 2.49
CA ALA A 165 -29.87 97.83 2.91
C ALA A 165 -31.09 98.78 2.82
N SER A 166 -31.89 98.66 1.77
CA SER A 166 -33.09 99.48 1.57
C SER A 166 -34.22 99.11 2.55
N VAL A 167 -34.42 97.82 2.82
CA VAL A 167 -35.40 97.31 3.79
C VAL A 167 -34.99 97.68 5.22
N SER A 168 -33.70 97.61 5.56
CA SER A 168 -33.17 98.06 6.86
C SER A 168 -33.29 99.57 7.05
N ALA A 169 -33.11 100.37 5.99
CA ALA A 169 -33.34 101.82 6.03
C ALA A 169 -34.82 102.17 6.21
N LEU A 170 -35.74 101.42 5.58
CA LEU A 170 -37.18 101.55 5.77
C LEU A 170 -37.63 101.13 7.17
N TYR A 171 -37.10 100.03 7.71
CA TYR A 171 -37.36 99.59 9.09
C TYR A 171 -36.80 100.59 10.12
N SER A 172 -35.64 101.19 9.87
CA SER A 172 -35.06 102.22 10.76
C SER A 172 -35.86 103.52 10.75
N GLN A 173 -36.56 103.84 9.65
CA GLN A 173 -37.47 104.99 9.57
C GLN A 173 -38.84 104.74 10.23
N GLN A 174 -39.30 103.48 10.34
CA GLN A 174 -40.61 103.15 10.90
C GLN A 174 -40.61 102.61 12.33
N THR A 175 -39.45 102.28 12.93
CA THR A 175 -39.38 101.65 14.27
C THR A 175 -39.06 102.63 15.41
N ALA A 176 -39.46 103.89 15.28
CA ALA A 176 -39.49 104.87 16.37
C ALA A 176 -40.87 104.93 17.05
N ALA A 177 -41.46 103.78 17.42
CA ALA A 177 -42.60 103.72 18.36
C ALA A 177 -42.94 102.27 18.80
N GLN A 178 -42.32 101.84 19.91
CA GLN A 178 -42.94 101.06 21.00
C GLN A 178 -43.40 99.59 20.79
N PRO A 179 -43.54 98.80 21.89
CA PRO A 179 -42.77 97.56 22.08
C PRO A 179 -43.60 96.26 22.09
N SER A 180 -42.89 95.16 21.86
CA SER A 180 -43.38 93.78 21.85
C SER A 180 -43.77 93.25 23.25
N GLN A 181 -44.97 92.67 23.35
CA GLN A 181 -45.35 91.67 24.35
C GLN A 181 -45.24 90.26 23.74
N ALA A 182 -44.72 89.31 24.52
CA ALA A 182 -44.75 87.86 24.27
C ALA A 182 -46.15 87.27 24.64
N PRO A 183 -46.45 85.94 24.62
CA PRO A 183 -45.73 84.73 24.17
C PRO A 183 -46.67 83.70 23.45
N ALA A 184 -46.25 82.42 23.41
CA ALA A 184 -47.02 81.18 23.21
C ALA A 184 -47.29 80.77 21.75
N GLU A 185 -47.34 79.50 21.32
CA GLU A 185 -47.05 78.15 21.85
C GLU A 185 -47.47 77.24 20.66
N GLU A 186 -46.72 76.19 20.32
CA GLU A 186 -47.29 74.86 20.05
C GLU A 186 -46.26 73.87 19.49
N ALA A 187 -46.39 72.66 20.00
CA ALA A 187 -45.54 71.51 19.81
C ALA A 187 -45.99 70.66 18.62
N SER A 188 -45.02 70.08 17.91
CA SER A 188 -44.89 68.64 17.61
C SER A 188 -43.88 68.47 16.48
N PRO A 189 -42.95 67.50 16.59
CA PRO A 189 -42.47 66.84 15.39
C PRO A 189 -42.62 65.33 15.48
N ALA A 190 -43.09 64.76 14.37
CA ALA A 190 -42.93 63.36 14.02
C ALA A 190 -41.74 63.25 13.06
N GLN A 191 -40.83 62.30 13.34
CA GLN A 191 -39.99 61.52 12.40
C GLN A 191 -39.06 60.65 13.26
N GLU A 192 -39.26 59.33 13.30
CA GLU A 192 -38.79 58.33 12.32
C GLU A 192 -37.25 58.19 12.33
N VAL A 193 -36.76 57.22 13.12
CA VAL A 193 -35.36 56.79 13.16
C VAL A 193 -35.30 55.29 12.88
N SER A 194 -34.67 55.00 11.74
CA SER A 194 -33.71 53.93 11.44
C SER A 194 -33.58 52.74 12.42
N GLN A 195 -33.91 51.54 11.91
CA GLN A 195 -33.17 50.24 11.82
C GLN A 195 -32.20 49.81 12.96
N PRO A 196 -31.73 48.54 13.04
CA PRO A 196 -32.13 47.26 12.39
C PRO A 196 -32.20 46.07 13.39
N ALA A 197 -32.60 44.88 12.95
CA ALA A 197 -31.87 43.62 13.18
C ALA A 197 -32.72 42.38 12.79
N ALA A 198 -32.18 41.64 11.83
CA ALA A 198 -32.45 40.27 11.39
C ALA A 198 -33.37 39.38 12.26
N GLU A 199 -34.43 38.89 11.61
CA GLU A 199 -35.26 37.77 12.03
C GLU A 199 -35.04 36.58 11.08
N ALA A 200 -34.84 35.41 11.69
CA ALA A 200 -35.17 34.04 11.26
C ALA A 200 -34.85 33.53 9.83
N ALA A 201 -33.91 32.57 9.77
CA ALA A 201 -34.04 31.14 9.40
C ALA A 201 -35.08 30.68 8.34
N PRO A 202 -35.05 29.43 7.80
CA PRO A 202 -34.05 28.34 7.84
C PRO A 202 -33.75 27.73 6.44
N ALA A 203 -32.79 26.81 6.33
CA ALA A 203 -32.96 25.51 5.63
C ALA A 203 -31.63 24.74 5.44
N ALA A 204 -31.79 23.40 5.52
CA ALA A 204 -30.97 22.35 4.91
C ALA A 204 -29.68 21.87 5.63
N ALA A 205 -29.89 20.79 6.41
CA ALA A 205 -29.09 19.57 6.56
C ALA A 205 -27.55 19.61 6.55
N PRO A 206 -26.92 19.03 7.58
CA PRO A 206 -25.65 18.32 7.44
C PRO A 206 -25.86 16.80 7.52
N VAL A 207 -25.22 16.13 6.58
CA VAL A 207 -25.02 14.68 6.48
C VAL A 207 -24.12 14.22 7.64
N GLU A 208 -24.47 13.07 8.20
CA GLU A 208 -23.74 12.39 9.28
C GLU A 208 -22.29 12.11 8.88
N GLU A 209 -21.35 12.59 9.69
CA GLU A 209 -19.92 12.33 9.60
C GLU A 209 -19.59 11.15 10.53
N ASP A 210 -19.86 9.93 10.05
CA ASP A 210 -19.45 8.69 10.72
C ASP A 210 -17.98 8.39 10.37
N THR A 211 -17.07 9.08 11.05
CA THR A 211 -15.64 8.76 11.04
C THR A 211 -15.37 7.60 11.99
N ALA A 212 -15.65 6.38 11.51
CA ALA A 212 -15.25 5.17 12.21
C ALA A 212 -13.71 5.06 12.25
N PRO A 213 -13.09 4.99 13.45
CA PRO A 213 -11.68 4.68 13.57
C PRO A 213 -11.45 3.20 13.22
N TYR A 214 -10.43 2.96 12.40
CA TYR A 214 -9.93 1.65 11.99
C TYR A 214 -9.86 0.68 13.19
N ALA A 215 -10.77 -0.30 13.23
CA ALA A 215 -10.74 -1.36 14.23
C ALA A 215 -9.53 -2.27 13.97
N PRO A 216 -8.75 -2.66 15.01
CA PRO A 216 -7.66 -3.61 14.82
C PRO A 216 -8.24 -4.97 14.46
N VAL A 217 -7.73 -5.56 13.39
CA VAL A 217 -8.00 -6.93 12.98
C VAL A 217 -7.70 -7.86 14.16
N ARG A 218 -8.71 -8.65 14.53
CA ARG A 218 -8.65 -9.73 15.50
C ARG A 218 -7.51 -10.69 15.10
N GLU A 219 -6.44 -10.71 15.90
CA GLU A 219 -5.40 -11.74 15.84
C GLU A 219 -6.05 -13.12 16.00
N VAL A 220 -6.23 -13.82 14.88
CA VAL A 220 -6.56 -15.23 14.84
C VAL A 220 -5.31 -15.94 14.32
N GLY A 221 -4.58 -16.57 15.23
CA GLY A 221 -3.50 -17.49 14.91
C GLY A 221 -2.09 -16.91 15.00
N ARG A 222 -1.60 -16.70 16.22
CA ARG A 222 -0.16 -16.73 16.51
C ARG A 222 0.34 -18.15 16.17
N PRO A 223 1.25 -18.35 15.19
CA PRO A 223 1.97 -19.63 15.10
C PRO A 223 2.88 -19.75 16.34
N PRO A 224 3.03 -20.94 16.94
CA PRO A 224 3.85 -21.09 18.14
C PRO A 224 5.28 -20.59 17.87
N GLU A 225 5.75 -19.71 18.75
CA GLU A 225 7.15 -19.30 18.83
C GLU A 225 7.99 -20.49 19.32
N ASP A 226 8.31 -21.41 18.40
CA ASP A 226 9.37 -22.41 18.57
C ASP A 226 10.43 -22.24 17.47
N MET A 227 10.82 -20.98 17.21
CA MET A 227 11.99 -20.63 16.40
C MET A 227 13.25 -20.40 17.24
N GLU A 228 13.43 -21.19 18.31
CA GLU A 228 14.73 -21.38 18.97
C GLU A 228 15.37 -22.76 18.69
N ALA A 229 14.74 -23.59 17.85
CA ALA A 229 15.29 -24.89 17.43
C ALA A 229 16.32 -24.79 16.28
N THR A 230 17.01 -23.66 16.13
CA THR A 230 18.16 -23.56 15.20
C THR A 230 19.36 -22.97 15.94
N ARG A 231 20.30 -23.86 16.27
CA ARG A 231 21.68 -23.64 16.76
C ARG A 231 21.88 -23.44 18.27
N ARG A 232 21.82 -24.55 19.01
CA ARG A 232 22.81 -24.83 20.06
C ARG A 232 23.32 -26.25 19.88
N PHE A 233 24.55 -26.38 19.36
CA PHE A 233 25.23 -27.66 19.12
C PHE A 233 26.15 -28.06 20.29
N ASP A 234 25.97 -27.46 21.46
CA ASP A 234 26.98 -27.52 22.53
C ASP A 234 27.00 -28.85 23.31
N ASN A 235 26.16 -29.84 22.96
CA ASN A 235 26.09 -31.13 23.65
C ASN A 235 25.76 -32.32 22.74
N LEU A 236 26.38 -32.39 21.55
CA LEU A 236 26.29 -33.57 20.68
C LEU A 236 27.48 -34.51 20.95
N GLN A 237 27.29 -35.54 21.77
CA GLN A 237 28.27 -36.62 21.96
C GLN A 237 28.09 -37.70 20.89
N PHE A 238 29.02 -37.78 19.94
CA PHE A 238 29.03 -38.80 18.89
C PHE A 238 29.80 -40.04 19.34
N GLY A 239 29.13 -40.98 20.03
CA GLY A 239 29.79 -42.20 20.48
C GLY A 239 30.86 -41.96 21.55
N LYS A 240 31.40 -43.04 22.12
CA LYS A 240 32.19 -42.98 23.37
C LYS A 240 33.53 -42.24 23.26
N ASP A 241 34.02 -41.98 22.05
CA ASP A 241 35.40 -41.51 21.83
C ASP A 241 35.50 -40.26 20.92
N TYR A 242 34.42 -39.49 20.75
CA TYR A 242 34.44 -38.30 19.89
C TYR A 242 34.41 -37.00 20.69
N GLU A 243 35.57 -36.36 20.82
CA GLU A 243 35.72 -35.02 21.40
C GLU A 243 35.88 -33.97 20.29
N ILE A 244 35.07 -32.92 20.33
CA ILE A 244 35.21 -31.73 19.48
C ILE A 244 36.31 -30.86 20.10
N ARG A 245 37.45 -30.72 19.43
CA ARG A 245 38.54 -29.80 19.82
C ARG A 245 38.26 -28.37 19.42
#